data_AF-A0A399YW20-F1
#
_entry.id   AF-A0A399YW20-F1
#
_cell.length_a   1.000
_cell.length_b   1.000
_cell.length_c   1.000
_cell.angle_alpha   90.00
_cell.angle_beta   90.00
_cell.angle_gamma   90.00
#
_symmetry.space_group_name_H-M   'P 1'
#
loop_
_entity.id
_entity.type
_entity.pdbx_description
1 polymer ?
#
loop_
_entity_poly.entity_id
_entity_poly.type
_entity_poly.pdbx_seq_one_letter_code
_entity_poly.pdbx_strand_id
1 'polypeptide(L)'
;MHETAQKLIQAFPGKAQLAVFGGRLLEWLNRDLNPDGEPLTESRARALLLAANVLDEPTRHSFAQVVESEQGMRLALYGLLHESGLAGNEEIAALASAMTAMTPQAEPATPAWLALAVAANAWRSDFLLDRLDPASPPDPYSPAGQVLKRAAHFVRQEVQRSATEREKLGRKLAHTADGVPTLNSLP
;
A
#
# COMPACT_ATOMS: atom_id res chain seq x y z
N MET A 1 -1.01 0.62 -16.86
CA MET A 1 -1.16 0.60 -15.38
C MET A 1 0.04 -0.05 -14.67
N HIS A 2 0.48 -1.26 -15.05
CA HIS A 2 1.70 -1.87 -14.47
C HIS A 2 2.94 -0.96 -14.52
N GLU A 3 3.22 -0.39 -15.69
CA GLU A 3 4.37 0.50 -15.89
C GLU A 3 4.26 1.79 -15.07
N THR A 4 3.04 2.30 -14.88
CA THR A 4 2.78 3.52 -14.09
C THR A 4 3.09 3.30 -12.61
N ALA A 5 2.58 2.20 -12.03
CA ALA A 5 2.85 1.84 -10.64
C ALA A 5 4.36 1.60 -10.42
N GLN A 6 5.00 0.91 -11.37
CA GLN A 6 6.44 0.66 -11.31
C GLN A 6 7.24 1.98 -11.32
N LYS A 7 6.97 2.88 -12.27
CA LYS A 7 7.67 4.18 -12.39
C LYS A 7 7.47 5.04 -11.14
N LEU A 8 6.26 5.08 -10.59
CA LEU A 8 5.97 5.79 -9.33
C LEU A 8 6.86 5.29 -8.19
N ILE A 9 6.94 3.97 -8.00
CA ILE A 9 7.76 3.38 -6.92
C ILE A 9 9.27 3.57 -7.15
N GLN A 10 9.73 3.48 -8.40
CA GLN A 10 11.13 3.71 -8.75
C GLN A 10 11.59 5.15 -8.48
N ALA A 11 10.68 6.13 -8.51
CA ALA A 11 11.00 7.53 -8.25
C ALA A 11 11.39 7.81 -6.78
N PHE A 12 10.97 6.95 -5.83
CA PHE A 12 11.28 7.15 -4.42
C PHE A 12 12.75 6.81 -4.09
N PRO A 13 13.51 7.73 -3.47
CA PRO A 13 14.93 7.53 -3.17
C PRO A 13 15.21 6.43 -2.15
N GLY A 14 14.32 6.25 -1.17
CA GLY A 14 14.54 5.27 -0.10
C GLY A 14 13.30 5.02 0.76
N LYS A 15 13.48 4.14 1.75
CA LYS A 15 12.45 3.70 2.69
C LYS A 15 11.68 4.86 3.34
N ALA A 16 12.35 5.96 3.65
CA ALA A 16 11.73 7.05 4.38
C ALA A 16 10.62 7.75 3.61
N GLN A 17 10.89 8.11 2.36
CA GLN A 17 9.89 8.73 1.49
C GLN A 17 8.77 7.75 1.14
N LEU A 18 9.08 6.46 0.99
CA LEU A 18 8.06 5.42 0.79
C LEU A 18 7.10 5.29 1.98
N ALA A 19 7.64 5.33 3.20
CA ALA A 19 6.83 5.25 4.41
C ALA A 19 5.91 6.46 4.55
N VAL A 20 6.44 7.67 4.33
CA VAL A 20 5.61 8.89 4.37
C VAL A 20 4.57 8.89 3.25
N PHE A 21 4.92 8.45 2.04
CA PHE A 21 3.96 8.27 0.96
C PHE A 21 2.84 7.30 1.33
N GLY A 22 3.15 6.15 1.95
CA GLY A 22 2.14 5.20 2.42
C GLY A 22 1.18 5.82 3.45
N GLY A 23 1.70 6.62 4.39
CA GLY A 23 0.88 7.36 5.36
C GLY A 23 -0.03 8.40 4.69
N ARG A 24 0.54 9.23 3.80
CA ARG A 24 -0.23 10.25 3.06
C ARG A 24 -1.26 9.65 2.11
N LEU A 25 -0.95 8.50 1.51
CA LEU A 25 -1.90 7.77 0.67
C LEU A 25 -3.10 7.31 1.49
N LEU A 26 -2.89 6.81 2.71
CA LEU A 26 -3.99 6.45 3.60
C LEU A 26 -4.80 7.67 4.05
N GLU A 27 -4.15 8.80 4.35
CA GLU A 27 -4.86 10.04 4.67
C GLU A 27 -5.75 10.52 3.51
N TRP A 28 -5.23 10.45 2.28
CA TRP A 28 -5.98 10.76 1.08
C TRP A 28 -7.19 9.82 0.92
N LEU A 29 -6.98 8.50 1.03
CA LEU A 29 -8.04 7.49 0.93
C LEU A 29 -9.11 7.66 2.02
N ASN A 30 -8.72 7.99 3.25
CA ASN A 30 -9.66 8.25 4.34
C ASN A 30 -10.52 9.48 4.05
N ARG A 31 -9.94 10.55 3.50
CA ARG A 31 -10.71 11.75 3.13
C ARG A 31 -11.66 11.48 1.98
N ASP A 32 -11.22 10.72 0.98
CA ASP A 32 -11.98 10.40 -0.23
C ASP A 32 -13.16 9.46 0.07
N LEU A 33 -12.91 8.39 0.82
CA LEU A 33 -13.91 7.34 1.09
C LEU A 33 -14.70 7.53 2.39
N ASN A 34 -14.31 8.49 3.22
CA ASN A 34 -14.93 8.74 4.51
C ASN A 34 -14.86 10.22 4.92
N PRO A 35 -15.46 11.13 4.14
CA PRO A 35 -15.33 12.57 4.37
C PRO A 35 -15.88 13.02 5.73
N ASP A 36 -16.93 12.35 6.23
CA ASP A 36 -17.65 12.75 7.45
C ASP A 36 -17.49 11.78 8.64
N GLY A 37 -16.78 10.66 8.45
CA GLY A 37 -16.63 9.62 9.47
C GLY A 37 -15.23 9.50 10.05
N GLU A 38 -15.08 8.57 10.99
CA GLU A 38 -13.79 8.34 11.64
C GLU A 38 -12.78 7.68 10.69
N PRO A 39 -11.53 8.17 10.64
CA PRO A 39 -10.51 7.62 9.75
C PRO A 39 -10.25 6.14 10.06
N LEU A 40 -10.03 5.36 9.02
CA LEU A 40 -9.61 3.97 9.16
C LEU A 40 -8.16 3.94 9.68
N THR A 41 -8.01 3.44 10.90
CA THR A 41 -6.73 3.23 11.58
C THR A 41 -6.25 1.79 11.45
N GLU A 42 -4.96 1.55 11.72
CA GLU A 42 -4.38 0.20 11.73
C GLU A 42 -5.12 -0.75 12.69
N SER A 43 -5.47 -0.27 13.88
CA SER A 43 -6.18 -1.06 14.89
C SER A 43 -7.59 -1.42 14.43
N ARG A 44 -8.32 -0.47 13.82
CA ARG A 44 -9.67 -0.72 13.28
C ARG A 44 -9.62 -1.68 12.09
N ALA A 45 -8.67 -1.51 11.17
CA ALA A 45 -8.49 -2.43 10.05
C ALA A 45 -8.14 -3.85 10.50
N ARG A 46 -7.26 -3.98 11.50
CA ARG A 46 -6.97 -5.27 12.14
C ARG A 46 -8.24 -5.90 12.72
N ALA A 47 -9.04 -5.13 13.47
CA ALA A 47 -10.28 -5.62 14.06
C ALA A 47 -11.27 -6.11 12.97
N LEU A 48 -11.43 -5.37 11.87
CA LEU A 48 -12.26 -5.76 10.74
C LEU A 48 -11.83 -7.09 10.12
N LEU A 49 -10.54 -7.23 9.82
CA LEU A 49 -10.00 -8.42 9.15
C LEU A 49 -10.08 -9.67 10.04
N LEU A 50 -9.88 -9.51 11.35
CA LEU A 50 -10.05 -10.58 12.33
C LEU A 50 -11.53 -10.95 12.54
N ALA A 51 -12.41 -9.95 12.71
CA ALA A 51 -13.84 -10.16 12.93
C ALA A 51 -14.53 -10.84 11.74
N ALA A 52 -14.10 -10.50 10.51
CA ALA A 52 -14.57 -11.17 9.30
C ALA A 52 -13.93 -12.57 9.08
N ASN A 53 -13.03 -13.01 9.97
CA ASN A 53 -12.27 -14.27 9.88
C ASN A 53 -11.55 -14.43 8.53
N VAL A 54 -11.07 -13.33 7.96
CA VAL A 54 -10.38 -13.32 6.65
C VAL A 54 -8.87 -13.20 6.77
N LEU A 55 -8.31 -12.87 7.93
CA LEU A 55 -6.87 -12.80 8.19
C LEU A 55 -6.58 -13.33 9.59
N ASP A 56 -5.58 -14.18 9.73
CA ASP A 56 -5.10 -14.70 11.02
C ASP A 56 -3.88 -13.91 11.54
N GLU A 57 -3.68 -13.97 12.86
CA GLU A 57 -2.63 -13.23 13.56
C GLU A 57 -1.20 -13.65 13.13
N PRO A 58 -0.87 -14.95 12.91
CA PRO A 58 0.43 -15.34 12.37
C PRO A 58 0.74 -14.73 11.00
N THR A 59 -0.21 -14.80 10.06
CA THR A 59 -0.04 -14.20 8.72
C THR A 59 0.17 -12.69 8.82
N ARG A 60 -0.59 -12.01 9.69
CA ARG A 60 -0.41 -10.56 9.97
C ARG A 60 1.01 -10.26 10.46
N HIS A 61 1.52 -11.04 11.40
CA HIS A 61 2.85 -10.85 11.96
C HIS A 61 3.95 -11.07 10.90
N SER A 62 3.85 -12.13 10.11
CA SER A 62 4.77 -12.38 9.00
C SER A 62 4.73 -11.24 7.96
N PHE A 63 3.56 -10.69 7.67
CA PHE A 63 3.45 -9.55 6.77
C PHE A 63 4.15 -8.31 7.30
N ALA A 64 4.01 -8.01 8.60
CA ALA A 64 4.75 -6.90 9.23
C ALA A 64 6.26 -7.04 9.03
N GLN A 65 6.81 -8.24 9.22
CA GLN A 65 8.23 -8.52 8.98
C GLN A 65 8.63 -8.33 7.50
N VAL A 66 7.76 -8.71 6.55
CA VAL A 66 8.04 -8.54 5.11
C VAL A 66 8.20 -7.06 4.77
N VAL A 67 7.31 -6.19 5.25
CA VAL A 67 7.29 -4.76 4.90
C VAL A 67 8.23 -3.89 5.73
N GLU A 68 8.94 -4.45 6.72
CA GLU A 68 9.98 -3.75 7.48
C GLU A 68 11.20 -3.38 6.63
N SER A 69 11.52 -4.16 5.61
CA SER A 69 12.60 -3.86 4.68
C SER A 69 12.18 -2.85 3.62
N GLU A 70 13.11 -2.05 3.10
CA GLU A 70 12.81 -1.15 1.98
C GLU A 70 12.28 -1.90 0.76
N GLN A 71 12.92 -3.02 0.42
CA GLN A 71 12.50 -3.87 -0.69
C GLN A 71 11.07 -4.37 -0.51
N GLY A 72 10.72 -4.85 0.68
CA GLY A 72 9.36 -5.30 0.99
C GLY A 72 8.33 -4.18 0.93
N MET A 73 8.66 -2.99 1.43
CA MET A 73 7.82 -1.80 1.34
C MET A 73 7.58 -1.37 -0.12
N ARG A 74 8.62 -1.36 -0.96
CA ARG A 74 8.50 -1.09 -2.40
C ARG A 74 7.56 -2.08 -3.07
N LEU A 75 7.71 -3.37 -2.75
CA LEU A 75 6.88 -4.44 -3.32
C LEU A 75 5.41 -4.32 -2.90
N ALA A 76 5.17 -4.08 -1.61
CA ALA A 76 3.82 -3.94 -1.07
C ALA A 76 3.11 -2.70 -1.64
N LEU A 77 3.78 -1.53 -1.68
CA LEU A 77 3.20 -0.33 -2.31
C LEU A 77 2.98 -0.52 -3.80
N TYR A 78 3.93 -1.15 -4.51
CA TYR A 78 3.75 -1.48 -5.93
C TYR A 78 2.52 -2.38 -6.14
N GLY A 79 2.40 -3.47 -5.38
CA GLY A 79 1.29 -4.41 -5.47
C GLY A 79 -0.03 -3.71 -5.21
N LEU A 80 -0.10 -2.92 -4.14
CA LEU A 80 -1.30 -2.19 -3.75
C LEU A 80 -1.71 -1.14 -4.78
N LEU A 81 -0.79 -0.31 -5.28
CA LEU A 81 -1.07 0.70 -6.32
C LEU A 81 -1.48 0.06 -7.65
N HIS A 82 -0.86 -1.07 -7.98
CA HIS A 82 -1.16 -1.79 -9.21
C HIS A 82 -2.53 -2.47 -9.15
N GLU A 83 -2.81 -3.22 -8.08
CA GLU A 83 -4.04 -4.01 -7.95
C GLU A 83 -5.26 -3.11 -7.71
N SER A 84 -5.12 -2.00 -6.99
CA SER A 84 -6.21 -1.04 -6.77
C SER A 84 -6.51 -0.15 -7.98
N GLY A 85 -5.52 0.04 -8.88
CA GLY A 85 -5.59 1.01 -9.96
C GLY A 85 -5.19 2.44 -9.55
N LEU A 86 -4.86 2.68 -8.27
CA LEU A 86 -4.47 3.99 -7.73
C LEU A 86 -3.28 4.62 -8.47
N ALA A 87 -2.41 3.81 -9.07
CA ALA A 87 -1.30 4.32 -9.89
C ALA A 87 -1.75 5.17 -11.09
N GLY A 88 -2.99 5.01 -11.55
CA GLY A 88 -3.55 5.79 -12.66
C GLY A 88 -4.22 7.10 -12.21
N ASN A 89 -4.33 7.37 -10.91
CA ASN A 89 -4.96 8.56 -10.38
C ASN A 89 -3.96 9.73 -10.34
N GLU A 90 -4.31 10.87 -10.95
CA GLU A 90 -3.45 12.04 -11.07
C GLU A 90 -3.11 12.68 -9.71
N GLU A 91 -4.03 12.66 -8.75
CA GLU A 91 -3.76 13.16 -7.39
C GLU A 91 -2.74 12.29 -6.66
N ILE A 92 -2.77 10.97 -6.88
CA ILE A 92 -1.79 10.04 -6.32
C ILE A 92 -0.42 10.25 -6.98
N ALA A 93 -0.38 10.53 -8.28
CA ALA A 93 0.86 10.89 -8.96
C ALA A 93 1.45 12.19 -8.41
N ALA A 94 0.63 13.23 -8.23
CA ALA A 94 1.04 14.50 -7.63
C ALA A 94 1.53 14.31 -6.18
N LEU A 95 0.81 13.50 -5.39
CA LEU A 95 1.20 13.15 -4.02
C LEU A 95 2.56 12.46 -4.01
N ALA A 96 2.78 11.48 -4.88
CA ALA A 96 4.05 10.79 -4.99
C ALA A 96 5.20 11.76 -5.32
N SER A 97 5.03 12.62 -6.33
CA SER A 97 6.03 13.63 -6.71
C SER A 97 6.36 14.60 -5.58
N ALA A 98 5.39 15.00 -4.78
CA ALA A 98 5.64 15.84 -3.61
C ALA A 98 6.49 15.10 -2.56
N MET A 99 6.24 13.80 -2.36
CA MET A 99 6.95 13.00 -1.36
C MET A 99 8.36 12.58 -1.81
N THR A 100 8.61 12.45 -3.12
CA THR A 100 9.97 12.16 -3.63
C THR A 100 10.94 13.32 -3.41
N ALA A 101 10.45 14.56 -3.47
CA ALA A 101 11.26 15.77 -3.24
C ALA A 101 11.45 16.12 -1.76
N MET A 102 10.82 15.37 -0.85
CA MET A 102 10.84 15.66 0.57
C MET A 102 12.17 15.24 1.21
N THR A 103 12.72 16.13 2.04
CA THR A 103 13.88 15.81 2.87
C THR A 103 13.50 14.74 3.89
N PRO A 104 14.22 13.61 3.96
CA PRO A 104 13.89 12.54 4.90
C PRO A 104 14.02 13.00 6.35
N GLN A 105 12.98 12.76 7.15
CA GLN A 105 13.05 12.92 8.61
C GLN A 105 13.76 11.72 9.25
N ALA A 106 14.37 11.93 10.42
CA ALA A 106 15.26 10.97 11.08
C ALA A 106 14.63 9.60 11.37
N GLU A 107 13.31 9.53 11.57
CA GLU A 107 12.57 8.28 11.60
C GLU A 107 11.14 8.49 11.05
N PRO A 108 10.79 7.89 9.91
CA PRO A 108 9.45 7.95 9.37
C PRO A 108 8.56 6.93 10.07
N ALA A 109 7.34 7.33 10.42
CA ALA A 109 6.35 6.42 10.99
C ALA A 109 6.06 5.27 10.02
N THR A 110 5.95 4.05 10.54
CA THR A 110 5.55 2.88 9.77
C THR A 110 4.14 3.10 9.22
N PRO A 111 3.89 2.86 7.91
CA PRO A 111 2.55 2.95 7.35
C PRO A 111 1.58 2.01 8.08
N ALA A 112 0.35 2.46 8.28
CA ALA A 112 -0.76 1.62 8.72
C ALA A 112 -1.18 0.69 7.56
N TRP A 113 -0.41 -0.37 7.35
CA TRP A 113 -0.51 -1.23 6.17
C TRP A 113 -1.84 -1.96 6.02
N LEU A 114 -2.44 -2.43 7.12
CA LEU A 114 -3.73 -3.11 7.04
C LEU A 114 -4.83 -2.12 6.68
N ALA A 115 -4.78 -0.92 7.27
CA ALA A 115 -5.70 0.15 6.92
C ALA A 115 -5.53 0.55 5.45
N LEU A 116 -4.29 0.69 4.98
CA LEU A 116 -4.00 1.00 3.59
C LEU A 116 -4.51 -0.09 2.64
N ALA A 117 -4.31 -1.37 2.96
CA ALA A 117 -4.80 -2.49 2.15
C ALA A 117 -6.33 -2.53 2.07
N VAL A 118 -7.02 -2.30 3.19
CA VAL A 118 -8.49 -2.23 3.21
C VAL A 118 -8.98 -1.02 2.42
N ALA A 119 -8.41 0.17 2.66
CA ALA A 119 -8.83 1.41 2.03
C ALA A 119 -8.61 1.40 0.51
N ALA A 120 -7.48 0.87 0.03
CA ALA A 120 -7.21 0.77 -1.41
C ALA A 120 -8.15 -0.22 -2.12
N ASN A 121 -8.53 -1.31 -1.46
CA ASN A 121 -9.50 -2.26 -2.01
C ASN A 121 -10.94 -1.75 -1.93
N ALA A 122 -11.26 -0.93 -0.93
CA ALA A 122 -12.52 -0.22 -0.82
C ALA A 122 -12.65 0.82 -1.94
N TRP A 123 -11.60 1.61 -2.20
CA TRP A 123 -11.52 2.58 -3.29
C TRP A 123 -11.76 1.93 -4.65
N ARG A 124 -11.04 0.83 -4.94
CA ARG A 124 -11.22 0.05 -6.18
C ARG A 124 -12.67 -0.42 -6.37
N SER A 125 -13.38 -0.66 -5.28
CA SER A 125 -14.73 -1.22 -5.28
C SER A 125 -15.82 -0.15 -5.10
N ASP A 126 -15.44 1.13 -5.13
CA ASP A 126 -16.34 2.28 -4.86
C ASP A 126 -17.14 2.10 -3.56
N PHE A 127 -16.44 1.66 -2.50
CA PHE A 127 -17.04 1.31 -1.22
C PHE A 127 -16.58 2.28 -0.11
N LEU A 128 -17.55 2.85 0.61
CA LEU A 128 -17.30 3.80 1.69
C LEU A 128 -16.83 3.09 2.98
N LEU A 129 -15.86 3.71 3.69
CA LEU A 129 -15.24 3.08 4.87
C LEU A 129 -16.10 3.17 6.13
N ASP A 130 -17.01 4.14 6.22
CA ASP A 130 -17.97 4.30 7.32
C ASP A 130 -18.88 3.08 7.48
N ARG A 131 -19.17 2.37 6.39
CA ARG A 131 -19.98 1.15 6.36
C ARG A 131 -19.26 -0.10 6.89
N LEU A 132 -17.95 0.00 7.18
CA LEU A 132 -17.18 -1.09 7.77
C LEU A 132 -17.20 -0.98 9.30
N ASP A 133 -18.05 -1.79 9.93
CA ASP A 133 -18.16 -1.90 11.38
C ASP A 133 -17.56 -3.23 11.89
N PRO A 134 -16.51 -3.22 12.73
CA PRO A 134 -15.96 -4.43 13.34
C PRO A 134 -16.95 -5.16 14.25
N ALA A 135 -17.90 -4.46 14.87
CA ALA A 135 -18.90 -5.08 15.76
C ALA A 135 -19.99 -5.84 14.97
N SER A 136 -20.11 -5.54 13.68
CA SER A 136 -21.09 -6.12 12.77
C SER A 136 -20.38 -6.66 11.52
N PRO A 137 -19.64 -7.79 11.63
CA PRO A 137 -18.81 -8.28 10.54
C PRO A 137 -19.65 -8.53 9.28
N PRO A 138 -19.19 -8.08 8.11
CA PRO A 138 -19.97 -8.18 6.88
C PRO A 138 -20.09 -9.63 6.39
N ASP A 139 -21.18 -9.93 5.70
CA ASP A 139 -21.34 -11.22 5.03
C ASP A 139 -20.18 -11.46 4.03
N PRO A 140 -19.57 -12.67 3.98
CA PRO A 140 -18.40 -12.94 3.15
C PRO A 140 -18.59 -12.72 1.64
N TYR A 141 -19.82 -12.73 1.14
CA TYR A 141 -20.15 -12.53 -0.28
C TYR A 141 -20.72 -11.14 -0.56
N SER A 142 -20.98 -10.34 0.48
CA SER A 142 -21.33 -8.92 0.33
C SER A 142 -20.18 -8.09 -0.25
N PRO A 143 -20.45 -6.90 -0.82
CA PRO A 143 -19.40 -5.99 -1.29
C PRO A 143 -18.34 -5.67 -0.21
N ALA A 144 -18.78 -5.41 1.03
CA ALA A 144 -17.90 -5.19 2.17
C ALA A 144 -17.03 -6.42 2.48
N GLY A 145 -17.62 -7.61 2.48
CA GLY A 145 -16.90 -8.87 2.68
C GLY A 145 -15.84 -9.12 1.59
N GLN A 146 -16.15 -8.76 0.34
CA GLN A 146 -15.19 -8.86 -0.77
C GLN A 146 -14.02 -7.88 -0.64
N VAL A 147 -14.27 -6.65 -0.17
CA VAL A 147 -13.19 -5.69 0.15
C VAL A 147 -12.22 -6.29 1.17
N LEU A 148 -12.75 -6.83 2.27
CA LEU A 148 -11.93 -7.43 3.33
C LEU A 148 -11.18 -8.69 2.85
N LYS A 149 -11.82 -9.54 2.05
CA LYS A 149 -11.18 -10.73 1.44
C LYS A 149 -10.03 -10.35 0.53
N ARG A 150 -10.19 -9.33 -0.33
CA ARG A 150 -9.13 -8.87 -1.23
C ARG A 150 -7.97 -8.24 -0.47
N ALA A 151 -8.25 -7.42 0.54
CA ALA A 151 -7.22 -6.87 1.41
C ALA A 151 -6.41 -7.98 2.11
N ALA A 152 -7.10 -9.00 2.66
CA ALA A 152 -6.42 -10.14 3.26
C ALA A 152 -5.67 -11.04 2.26
N HIS A 153 -6.18 -11.15 1.02
CA HIS A 153 -5.51 -11.87 -0.05
C HIS A 153 -4.18 -11.20 -0.43
N PHE A 154 -4.18 -9.86 -0.59
CA PHE A 154 -2.97 -9.08 -0.81
C PHE A 154 -1.92 -9.34 0.29
N VAL A 155 -2.33 -9.28 1.56
CA VAL A 155 -1.44 -9.56 2.70
C VAL A 155 -0.82 -10.96 2.60
N ARG A 156 -1.64 -11.99 2.32
CA ARG A 156 -1.14 -13.37 2.15
C ARG A 156 -0.19 -13.50 0.98
N GLN A 157 -0.50 -12.86 -0.14
CA GLN A 157 0.32 -12.91 -1.35
C GLN A 157 1.72 -12.35 -1.10
N GLU A 158 1.85 -11.25 -0.35
CA GLU A 158 3.16 -10.69 0.00
C GLU A 158 3.97 -11.61 0.94
N VAL A 159 3.30 -12.28 1.87
CA VAL A 159 3.93 -13.27 2.77
C VAL A 159 4.39 -14.51 2.01
N GLN A 160 3.54 -15.04 1.12
CA GLN A 160 3.78 -16.28 0.38
C GLN A 160 4.73 -16.09 -0.82
N ARG A 161 5.06 -14.84 -1.18
CA ARG A 161 5.96 -14.54 -2.30
C ARG A 161 7.33 -15.20 -2.08
N SER A 162 7.79 -15.94 -3.08
CA SER A 162 9.08 -16.63 -3.01
C SER A 162 10.25 -15.64 -2.95
N ALA A 163 11.39 -16.06 -2.39
CA ALA A 163 12.60 -15.24 -2.33
C ALA A 163 13.05 -14.80 -3.73
N THR A 164 12.98 -15.69 -4.72
CA THR A 164 13.37 -15.39 -6.11
C THR A 164 12.46 -14.37 -6.77
N GLU A 165 11.14 -14.47 -6.58
CA GLU A 165 10.19 -13.47 -7.11
C GLU A 165 10.36 -12.12 -6.41
N ARG A 166 10.55 -12.14 -5.09
CA ARG A 166 10.83 -10.95 -4.28
C ARG A 166 12.09 -10.26 -4.76
N GLU A 167 13.16 -11.01 -5.02
CA GLU A 167 14.42 -10.48 -5.55
C GLU A 167 14.26 -9.91 -6.96
N LYS A 168 13.63 -10.68 -7.86
CA LYS A 168 13.38 -10.24 -9.24
C LYS A 168 12.59 -8.94 -9.29
N LEU A 169 11.49 -8.85 -8.54
CA LEU A 169 10.67 -7.64 -8.49
C LEU A 169 11.35 -6.52 -7.72
N GLY A 170 12.09 -6.83 -6.65
CA GLY A 170 12.86 -5.85 -5.89
C GLY A 170 13.90 -5.13 -6.73
N ARG A 171 14.64 -5.87 -7.57
CA ARG A 171 15.57 -5.28 -8.55
C ARG A 171 14.86 -4.39 -9.57
N LYS A 172 13.66 -4.78 -10.01
CA LYS A 172 12.85 -3.97 -10.93
C LYS A 172 12.32 -2.68 -10.29
N LEU A 173 12.03 -2.69 -9.00
CA LEU A 173 11.44 -1.55 -8.27
C LEU A 173 12.49 -0.70 -7.55
N ALA A 174 13.76 -1.04 -7.66
CA ALA A 174 14.87 -0.27 -7.10
C ALA A 174 14.82 1.18 -7.61
N HIS A 175 15.27 2.11 -6.78
CA HIS A 175 15.28 3.52 -7.13
C HIS A 175 16.09 3.77 -8.40
N THR A 176 15.54 4.58 -9.29
CA THR A 176 16.24 5.09 -10.47
C THR A 176 16.37 6.59 -10.30
N ALA A 177 17.56 7.06 -9.95
CA ALA A 177 17.91 8.47 -9.91
C ALA A 177 18.06 8.99 -11.36
N ASP A 178 16.92 9.24 -12.01
CA ASP A 178 16.76 9.89 -13.31
C ASP A 178 17.47 9.30 -14.56
N GLY A 179 16.65 9.01 -15.58
CA GLY A 179 17.03 9.12 -16.98
C GLY A 179 17.91 7.99 -17.55
N VAL A 180 17.66 7.66 -18.82
CA VAL A 180 18.58 6.87 -19.64
C VAL A 180 20.01 7.41 -19.46
N PRO A 181 21.03 6.57 -19.24
CA PRO A 181 22.41 7.05 -19.20
C PRO A 181 22.73 7.69 -20.55
N THR A 182 22.79 9.01 -20.60
CA THR A 182 23.31 9.71 -21.78
C THR A 182 24.82 9.54 -21.80
N LEU A 183 25.38 9.26 -22.99
CA LEU A 183 26.80 9.05 -23.28
C LEU A 183 27.78 10.11 -22.71
N ASN A 184 27.29 11.22 -22.14
CA ASN A 184 28.08 12.28 -21.52
C ASN A 184 28.47 12.02 -20.05
N SER A 185 28.03 10.92 -19.43
CA SER A 185 28.33 10.60 -18.03
C SER A 185 29.39 9.51 -17.81
N LEU A 186 30.21 9.22 -18.81
CA LEU A 186 31.40 8.38 -18.63
C LEU A 186 32.65 9.29 -18.49
N PRO A 187 33.54 9.01 -17.51
CA PRO A 187 34.79 9.73 -17.33
C PRO A 187 35.78 9.51 -18.49
#